data_AF-F9RI75-F1
#
_entry.id   AF-F9RI75-F1
#
_cell.length_a   1.000
_cell.length_b   1.000
_cell.length_c   1.000
_cell.angle_alpha   90.00
_cell.angle_beta   90.00
_cell.angle_gamma   90.00
#
_symmetry.space_group_name_H-M   'P 1'
#
loop_
_entity.id
_entity.type
_entity.pdbx_description
1 polymer ?
#
loop_
_entity_poly.entity_id
_entity_poly.type
_entity_poly.pdbx_seq_one_letter_code
_entity_poly.pdbx_strand_id
1 'polypeptide(L)'
;MPNHAHTSIDIPFNCRHICWFCGEPSSRSLLFPRHPSKKSQHTALSVPACSECDSIKYPSKIDSIWVLRAYLKQALLTKYTKHLAIGENWTEQELLESNFSGAILGGFGQSAWQMYEIAKQRIAFEGWPLSIDDLPFYTLDDTSGFEFNGTRYSSLNTCIDFFVDATGIDKDLLTELVDIVTAKQFAYALKIAKLNKRISPARRHQIIEEISLQEAEKREAEFERLALTTINDAIEEVEVAGTLAPIFAIQWAMEKGAHTLADLCALEDEYFDEFEHLGGAAAFASYNGLQLYLNAREDADWVEANDPNKDLWR
;
A
#
# COMPACT_ATOMS: atom_id res chain seq x y z
N MET A 1 -36.03 35.62 6.59
CA MET A 1 -34.80 34.83 6.84
C MET A 1 -34.64 33.87 5.67
N PRO A 2 -33.49 33.77 5.00
CA PRO A 2 -33.38 32.84 3.89
C PRO A 2 -33.42 31.43 4.47
N ASN A 3 -34.48 30.72 4.13
CA ASN A 3 -34.63 29.28 4.35
C ASN A 3 -33.48 28.65 3.56
N HIS A 4 -32.43 28.15 4.22
CA HIS A 4 -31.33 27.48 3.52
C HIS A 4 -31.84 26.12 3.03
N ALA A 5 -32.61 26.16 1.95
CA ALA A 5 -33.13 24.98 1.29
C ALA A 5 -31.97 24.21 0.66
N HIS A 6 -31.95 22.89 0.88
CA HIS A 6 -31.03 22.00 0.18
C HIS A 6 -31.33 22.05 -1.32
N THR A 7 -30.28 22.23 -2.11
CA THR A 7 -30.34 22.25 -3.58
C THR A 7 -30.20 20.83 -4.09
N SER A 8 -31.08 20.40 -4.99
CA SER A 8 -30.99 19.05 -5.56
C SER A 8 -29.82 19.00 -6.54
N ILE A 9 -29.08 17.89 -6.52
CA ILE A 9 -28.04 17.64 -7.52
C ILE A 9 -28.68 17.27 -8.86
N ASP A 10 -27.97 17.51 -9.94
CA ASP A 10 -28.38 17.02 -11.25
C ASP A 10 -28.24 15.50 -11.31
N ILE A 11 -29.23 14.86 -11.96
CA ILE A 11 -29.31 13.41 -12.08
C ILE A 11 -29.35 13.04 -13.56
N PRO A 12 -28.30 12.37 -14.08
CA PRO A 12 -28.29 11.85 -15.45
C PRO A 12 -29.52 10.99 -15.73
N PHE A 13 -29.99 10.97 -16.99
CA PHE A 13 -31.21 10.24 -17.36
C PHE A 13 -31.19 8.78 -16.90
N ASN A 14 -30.06 8.09 -17.07
CA ASN A 14 -29.89 6.68 -16.71
C ASN A 14 -29.77 6.44 -15.19
N CYS A 15 -29.72 7.50 -14.38
CA CYS A 15 -29.52 7.43 -12.93
C CYS A 15 -30.72 7.93 -12.11
N ARG A 16 -31.85 8.27 -12.76
CA ARG A 16 -33.03 8.93 -12.14
C ARG A 16 -33.69 8.20 -10.99
N HIS A 17 -33.45 6.90 -10.88
CA HIS A 17 -34.13 6.03 -9.91
C HIS A 17 -33.15 5.25 -9.04
N ILE A 18 -31.87 5.64 -9.01
CA ILE A 18 -30.85 4.94 -8.24
C ILE A 18 -30.18 5.85 -7.21
N CYS A 19 -29.77 5.23 -6.12
CA CYS A 19 -29.03 5.82 -5.03
C CYS A 19 -27.65 6.23 -5.51
N TRP A 20 -27.28 7.50 -5.30
CA TRP A 20 -25.96 7.99 -5.68
C TRP A 20 -24.80 7.29 -4.96
N PHE A 21 -25.06 6.76 -3.76
CA PHE A 21 -24.07 6.09 -2.92
C PHE A 21 -23.85 4.61 -3.27
N CYS A 22 -24.89 3.87 -3.67
CA CYS A 22 -24.79 2.41 -3.82
C CYS A 22 -25.51 1.81 -5.04
N GLY A 23 -26.17 2.61 -5.87
CA GLY A 23 -26.82 2.12 -7.10
C GLY A 23 -28.16 1.40 -6.89
N GLU A 24 -28.56 1.13 -5.65
CA GLU A 24 -29.89 0.59 -5.31
C GLU A 24 -31.02 1.55 -5.69
N PRO A 25 -32.26 1.09 -5.88
CA PRO A 25 -33.40 1.95 -6.12
C PRO A 25 -33.50 3.09 -5.08
N SER A 26 -33.50 4.34 -5.57
CA SER A 26 -33.64 5.51 -4.72
C SER A 26 -35.10 5.66 -4.28
N SER A 27 -35.31 5.81 -2.98
CA SER A 27 -36.65 6.05 -2.40
C SER A 27 -36.67 7.24 -1.43
N ARG A 28 -35.53 7.90 -1.24
CA ARG A 28 -35.30 8.99 -0.29
C ARG A 28 -34.40 10.06 -0.92
N SER A 29 -34.39 11.23 -0.31
CA SER A 29 -33.44 12.30 -0.60
C SER A 29 -32.65 12.60 0.67
N LEU A 30 -31.36 12.29 0.64
CA LEU A 30 -30.45 12.56 1.74
C LEU A 30 -30.07 14.04 1.71
N LEU A 31 -30.31 14.73 2.82
CA LEU A 31 -30.01 16.15 2.99
C LEU A 31 -28.63 16.33 3.64
N PHE A 32 -27.71 17.00 2.96
CA PHE A 32 -26.33 17.21 3.42
C PHE A 32 -25.89 18.68 3.33
N PRO A 33 -25.30 19.26 4.39
CA PRO A 33 -25.30 18.75 5.76
C PRO A 33 -26.72 18.71 6.34
N ARG A 34 -26.96 17.86 7.36
CA ARG A 34 -28.29 17.74 8.01
C ARG A 34 -28.78 19.07 8.58
N HIS A 35 -27.85 19.86 9.09
CA HIS A 35 -28.09 21.19 9.63
C HIS A 35 -27.13 22.17 8.94
N PRO A 36 -27.57 22.84 7.86
CA PRO A 36 -26.73 23.81 7.18
C PRO A 36 -26.41 24.97 8.13
N SER A 37 -25.13 25.31 8.21
CA SER A 37 -24.66 26.45 9.01
C SER A 37 -24.14 27.54 8.08
N LYS A 38 -24.11 28.78 8.54
CA LYS A 38 -23.48 29.88 7.78
C LYS A 38 -21.98 29.70 7.54
N LYS A 39 -21.34 28.73 8.21
CA LYS A 39 -19.92 28.37 8.07
C LYS A 39 -19.70 27.18 7.13
N SER A 40 -20.75 26.64 6.53
CA SER A 40 -20.63 25.52 5.60
C SER A 40 -19.78 25.93 4.39
N GLN A 41 -18.79 25.10 4.06
CA GLN A 41 -17.81 25.37 3.00
C GLN A 41 -18.41 25.27 1.59
N HIS A 42 -19.61 24.72 1.47
CA HIS A 42 -20.32 24.52 0.21
C HIS A 42 -21.84 24.64 0.40
N THR A 43 -22.57 24.75 -0.72
CA THR A 43 -24.05 24.76 -0.76
C THR A 43 -24.62 23.47 -0.18
N ALA A 44 -25.72 23.56 0.57
CA ALA A 44 -26.42 22.39 1.10
C ALA A 44 -27.06 21.60 -0.06
N LEU A 45 -26.84 20.29 -0.08
CA LEU A 45 -27.20 19.36 -1.15
C LEU A 45 -28.36 18.44 -0.75
N SER A 46 -29.22 18.12 -1.70
CA SER A 46 -30.20 17.04 -1.65
C SER A 46 -29.79 15.98 -2.66
N VAL A 47 -29.42 14.79 -2.18
CA VAL A 47 -28.83 13.71 -2.98
C VAL A 47 -29.76 12.49 -2.99
N PRO A 48 -30.05 11.87 -4.15
CA PRO A 48 -30.90 10.68 -4.20
C PRO A 48 -30.25 9.51 -3.45
N ALA A 49 -31.00 8.90 -2.54
CA ALA A 49 -30.53 7.82 -1.69
C ALA A 49 -31.57 6.68 -1.59
N CYS A 50 -31.10 5.45 -1.35
CA CYS A 50 -31.96 4.37 -0.90
C CYS A 50 -32.24 4.52 0.62
N SER A 51 -33.28 3.85 1.10
CA SER A 51 -33.66 3.87 2.53
C SER A 51 -32.51 3.46 3.46
N GLU A 52 -31.65 2.54 3.03
CA GLU A 52 -30.53 2.10 3.84
C GLU A 52 -29.44 3.16 3.96
N CYS A 53 -28.99 3.73 2.83
CA CYS A 53 -27.95 4.77 2.86
C CYS A 53 -28.39 6.00 3.67
N ASP A 54 -29.66 6.38 3.56
CA ASP A 54 -30.25 7.48 4.33
C ASP A 54 -30.35 7.17 5.84
N SER A 55 -30.56 5.91 6.20
CA SER A 55 -30.68 5.49 7.61
C SER A 55 -29.34 5.49 8.37
N ILE A 56 -28.21 5.46 7.66
CA ILE A 56 -26.89 5.42 8.29
C ILE A 56 -26.61 6.77 8.97
N LYS A 57 -26.38 6.72 10.28
CA LYS A 57 -26.00 7.89 11.06
C LYS A 57 -24.52 8.18 10.82
N TYR A 58 -24.19 9.44 10.61
CA TYR A 58 -22.82 9.90 10.42
C TYR A 58 -22.50 11.09 11.35
N PRO A 59 -21.23 11.30 11.71
CA PRO A 59 -20.80 12.39 12.58
C PRO A 59 -21.17 13.77 12.02
N SER A 60 -21.57 14.70 12.89
CA SER A 60 -21.89 16.08 12.50
C SER A 60 -20.70 16.88 11.97
N LYS A 61 -19.48 16.43 12.24
CA LYS A 61 -18.23 17.04 11.76
C LYS A 61 -17.92 16.78 10.28
N ILE A 62 -18.64 15.89 9.62
CA ILE A 62 -18.45 15.64 8.19
C ILE A 62 -19.02 16.84 7.42
N ASP A 63 -18.14 17.57 6.75
CA ASP A 63 -18.43 18.80 6.00
C ASP A 63 -18.06 18.70 4.50
N SER A 64 -17.67 17.51 4.04
CA SER A 64 -17.44 17.16 2.63
C SER A 64 -18.40 16.05 2.20
N ILE A 65 -19.06 16.22 1.05
CA ILE A 65 -19.95 15.20 0.47
C ILE A 65 -19.18 13.93 0.07
N TRP A 66 -17.91 14.09 -0.30
CA TRP A 66 -17.01 12.99 -0.63
C TRP A 66 -16.63 12.19 0.62
N VAL A 67 -16.32 12.87 1.72
CA VAL A 67 -16.10 12.23 3.03
C VAL A 67 -17.36 11.51 3.51
N LEU A 68 -18.55 12.10 3.32
CA LEU A 68 -19.81 11.40 3.60
C LEU A 68 -19.96 10.14 2.74
N ARG A 69 -19.69 10.23 1.43
CA ARG A 69 -19.74 9.08 0.52
C ARG A 69 -18.83 7.95 1.00
N ALA A 70 -17.56 8.26 1.30
CA ALA A 70 -16.59 7.30 1.81
C ALA A 70 -17.05 6.67 3.12
N TYR A 71 -17.60 7.47 4.04
CA TYR A 71 -18.16 6.99 5.31
C TYR A 71 -19.32 6.01 5.10
N LEU A 72 -20.27 6.35 4.23
CA LEU A 72 -21.42 5.49 3.91
C LEU A 72 -20.98 4.20 3.22
N LYS A 73 -20.02 4.28 2.29
CA LYS A 73 -19.42 3.12 1.64
C LYS A 73 -18.78 2.17 2.65
N GLN A 74 -18.04 2.72 3.61
CA GLN A 74 -17.44 1.92 4.65
C GLN A 74 -18.48 1.25 5.56
N ALA A 75 -19.54 1.97 5.93
CA ALA A 75 -20.63 1.42 6.72
C ALA A 75 -21.38 0.28 5.98
N LEU A 76 -21.59 0.44 4.66
CA LEU A 76 -22.13 -0.62 3.82
C LEU A 76 -21.17 -1.82 3.78
N LEU A 77 -19.88 -1.60 3.58
CA LEU A 77 -18.88 -2.67 3.53
C LEU A 77 -18.92 -3.51 4.80
N THR A 78 -18.89 -2.87 5.97
CA THR A 78 -19.01 -3.55 7.27
C THR A 78 -20.34 -4.30 7.43
N LYS A 79 -21.46 -3.72 6.96
CA LYS A 79 -22.77 -4.37 7.02
C LYS A 79 -22.83 -5.63 6.14
N TYR A 80 -22.27 -5.54 4.94
CA TYR A 80 -22.32 -6.59 3.93
C TYR A 80 -21.13 -7.56 4.00
N THR A 81 -20.23 -7.45 4.99
CA THR A 81 -19.05 -8.30 5.15
C THR A 81 -19.37 -9.79 5.00
N LYS A 82 -20.46 -10.29 5.59
CA LYS A 82 -20.85 -11.71 5.49
C LYS A 82 -21.26 -12.14 4.09
N HIS A 83 -21.83 -11.23 3.30
CA HIS A 83 -22.19 -11.51 1.91
C HIS A 83 -20.96 -11.42 1.01
N LEU A 84 -20.10 -10.43 1.24
CA LEU A 84 -18.82 -10.27 0.53
C LEU A 84 -17.87 -11.45 0.81
N ALA A 85 -17.88 -11.97 2.03
CA ALA A 85 -17.13 -13.14 2.46
C ALA A 85 -17.39 -14.39 1.61
N ILE A 86 -18.56 -14.48 0.97
CA ILE A 86 -18.89 -15.63 0.12
C ILE A 86 -17.90 -15.71 -1.05
N GLY A 87 -17.71 -14.61 -1.79
CA GLY A 87 -16.73 -14.57 -2.88
C GLY A 87 -15.27 -14.60 -2.44
N GLU A 88 -15.00 -14.40 -1.15
CA GLU A 88 -13.65 -14.54 -0.58
C GLU A 88 -13.28 -15.97 -0.20
N ASN A 89 -14.29 -16.82 0.03
CA ASN A 89 -14.11 -18.21 0.45
C ASN A 89 -14.51 -19.21 -0.62
N TRP A 90 -15.33 -18.83 -1.60
CA TRP A 90 -15.81 -19.70 -2.67
C TRP A 90 -15.87 -18.98 -4.01
N THR A 91 -15.61 -19.72 -5.07
CA THR A 91 -16.06 -19.41 -6.42
C THR A 91 -17.53 -19.79 -6.59
N GLU A 92 -18.19 -19.24 -7.62
CA GLU A 92 -19.56 -19.62 -7.97
C GLU A 92 -19.69 -21.13 -8.19
N GLN A 93 -18.73 -21.70 -8.94
CA GLN A 93 -18.72 -23.12 -9.26
C GLN A 93 -18.57 -23.99 -8.01
N GLU A 94 -17.59 -23.71 -7.15
CA GLU A 94 -17.40 -24.47 -5.90
C GLU A 94 -18.66 -24.45 -5.04
N LEU A 95 -19.36 -23.32 -5.01
CA LEU A 95 -20.52 -23.12 -4.18
C LEU A 95 -21.79 -23.80 -4.75
N LEU A 96 -21.92 -23.88 -6.07
CA LEU A 96 -22.95 -24.69 -6.76
C LEU A 96 -22.70 -26.18 -6.61
N GLU A 97 -21.43 -26.61 -6.67
CA GLU A 97 -21.02 -28.01 -6.56
C GLU A 97 -20.96 -28.53 -5.11
N SER A 98 -21.03 -27.65 -4.11
CA SER A 98 -20.97 -27.97 -2.68
C SER A 98 -22.10 -28.89 -2.18
N ASN A 99 -23.08 -29.24 -3.03
CA ASN A 99 -24.12 -30.25 -2.80
C ASN A 99 -24.77 -30.17 -1.40
N PHE A 100 -25.02 -28.94 -0.95
CA PHE A 100 -25.75 -28.68 0.28
C PHE A 100 -27.13 -29.37 0.18
N SER A 101 -27.38 -30.37 1.04
CA SER A 101 -28.57 -31.21 0.95
C SER A 101 -29.56 -30.91 2.08
N GLY A 102 -30.82 -31.31 1.87
CA GLY A 102 -31.92 -31.12 2.82
C GLY A 102 -32.75 -29.86 2.56
N ALA A 103 -33.95 -29.82 3.15
CA ALA A 103 -34.96 -28.78 2.90
C ALA A 103 -34.52 -27.35 3.27
N ILE A 104 -33.46 -27.21 4.07
CA ILE A 104 -32.97 -25.92 4.59
C ILE A 104 -31.82 -25.36 3.73
N LEU A 105 -30.95 -26.23 3.19
CA LEU A 105 -29.72 -25.81 2.52
C LEU A 105 -29.68 -26.12 1.02
N GLY A 106 -30.68 -26.84 0.49
CA GLY A 106 -30.75 -27.21 -0.94
C GLY A 106 -30.75 -26.05 -1.93
N GLY A 107 -31.16 -24.85 -1.51
CA GLY A 107 -31.09 -23.61 -2.31
C GLY A 107 -29.99 -22.63 -1.85
N PHE A 108 -29.17 -23.01 -0.86
CA PHE A 108 -28.19 -22.11 -0.28
C PHE A 108 -27.17 -21.64 -1.30
N GLY A 109 -26.68 -22.55 -2.17
CA GLY A 109 -25.68 -22.22 -3.18
C GLY A 109 -26.07 -21.02 -4.06
N GLN A 110 -27.12 -21.18 -4.85
CA GLN A 110 -27.54 -20.13 -5.79
C GLN A 110 -27.93 -18.81 -5.09
N SER A 111 -28.63 -18.89 -3.96
CA SER A 111 -29.05 -17.70 -3.22
C SER A 111 -27.87 -16.96 -2.58
N ALA A 112 -26.87 -17.68 -2.05
CA ALA A 112 -25.68 -17.10 -1.45
C ALA A 112 -24.83 -16.36 -2.50
N TRP A 113 -24.62 -16.94 -3.68
CA TRP A 113 -23.88 -16.26 -4.75
C TRP A 113 -24.58 -14.96 -5.20
N GLN A 114 -25.90 -14.99 -5.39
CA GLN A 114 -26.67 -13.79 -5.72
C GLN A 114 -26.53 -12.70 -4.64
N MET A 115 -26.54 -13.07 -3.35
CA MET A 115 -26.31 -12.12 -2.27
C MET A 115 -24.90 -11.50 -2.32
N TYR A 116 -23.88 -12.29 -2.66
CA TYR A 116 -22.52 -11.79 -2.89
C TYR A 116 -22.48 -10.78 -4.04
N GLU A 117 -23.08 -11.09 -5.19
CA GLU A 117 -23.08 -10.21 -6.35
C GLU A 117 -23.77 -8.88 -6.06
N ILE A 118 -24.93 -8.92 -5.39
CA ILE A 118 -25.65 -7.71 -4.96
C ILE A 118 -24.76 -6.87 -4.04
N ALA A 119 -24.17 -7.48 -3.01
CA ALA A 119 -23.27 -6.77 -2.09
C ALA A 119 -22.08 -6.15 -2.82
N LYS A 120 -21.43 -6.92 -3.71
CA LYS A 120 -20.28 -6.47 -4.51
C LYS A 120 -20.64 -5.27 -5.39
N GLN A 121 -21.74 -5.34 -6.14
CA GLN A 121 -22.20 -4.27 -7.01
C GLN A 121 -22.44 -2.97 -6.22
N ARG A 122 -23.05 -3.07 -5.04
CA ARG A 122 -23.33 -1.92 -4.18
C ARG A 122 -22.08 -1.24 -3.65
N ILE A 123 -21.06 -2.02 -3.29
CA ILE A 123 -19.78 -1.48 -2.83
C ILE A 123 -18.99 -0.88 -4.00
N ALA A 124 -18.98 -1.54 -5.16
CA ALA A 124 -18.28 -1.07 -6.35
C ALA A 124 -18.91 0.17 -7.02
N PHE A 125 -20.18 0.49 -6.74
CA PHE A 125 -20.87 1.59 -7.41
C PHE A 125 -20.23 2.97 -7.18
N GLU A 126 -19.79 3.65 -8.24
CA GLU A 126 -19.07 4.93 -8.15
C GLU A 126 -19.95 6.17 -8.20
N GLY A 127 -21.26 6.01 -8.44
CA GLY A 127 -22.15 7.15 -8.62
C GLY A 127 -21.93 7.83 -9.96
N TRP A 128 -22.19 9.14 -9.99
CA TRP A 128 -21.95 9.99 -11.15
C TRP A 128 -21.37 11.34 -10.69
N PRO A 129 -20.71 12.09 -11.59
CA PRO A 129 -20.17 13.41 -11.27
C PRO A 129 -21.24 14.35 -10.71
N LEU A 130 -20.92 15.04 -9.61
CA LEU A 130 -21.84 15.99 -9.00
C LEU A 130 -21.91 17.27 -9.84
N SER A 131 -23.13 17.72 -10.11
CA SER A 131 -23.45 18.98 -10.79
C SER A 131 -24.72 19.58 -10.18
N ILE A 132 -24.85 20.90 -10.31
CA ILE A 132 -26.01 21.68 -9.91
C ILE A 132 -26.30 22.66 -11.04
N ASP A 133 -27.51 22.61 -11.60
CA ASP A 133 -27.91 23.45 -12.73
C ASP A 133 -26.93 23.35 -13.92
N ASP A 134 -26.52 22.11 -14.25
CA ASP A 134 -25.54 21.74 -15.28
C ASP A 134 -24.11 22.29 -15.04
N LEU A 135 -23.86 22.91 -13.89
CA LEU A 135 -22.53 23.36 -13.49
C LEU A 135 -21.86 22.31 -12.60
N PRO A 136 -20.65 21.85 -12.93
CA PRO A 136 -19.99 20.86 -12.12
C PRO A 136 -19.71 21.37 -10.70
N PHE A 137 -19.97 20.51 -9.72
CA PHE A 137 -19.75 20.81 -8.31
C PHE A 137 -18.30 20.48 -7.95
N TYR A 138 -17.42 21.46 -8.15
CA TYR A 138 -15.98 21.32 -7.91
C TYR A 138 -15.65 21.48 -6.42
N THR A 139 -15.85 20.42 -5.64
CA THR A 139 -15.15 20.24 -4.36
C THR A 139 -14.07 19.20 -4.55
N LEU A 140 -12.85 19.47 -4.07
CA LEU A 140 -11.77 18.48 -4.09
C LEU A 140 -12.22 17.24 -3.32
N ASP A 141 -12.11 16.06 -3.93
CA ASP A 141 -12.20 14.81 -3.20
C ASP A 141 -10.91 14.66 -2.38
N ASP A 142 -11.02 15.02 -1.11
CA ASP A 142 -9.96 14.96 -0.12
C ASP A 142 -9.90 13.59 0.59
N THR A 143 -10.68 12.62 0.13
CA THR A 143 -10.65 11.29 0.72
C THR A 143 -9.37 10.58 0.28
N SER A 144 -8.60 10.13 1.27
CA SER A 144 -7.61 9.09 1.07
C SER A 144 -8.23 7.73 1.39
N GLY A 145 -7.61 6.66 0.89
CA GLY A 145 -8.07 5.30 1.13
C GLY A 145 -7.03 4.28 0.70
N PHE A 146 -7.29 3.03 1.06
CA PHE A 146 -6.51 1.89 0.59
C PHE A 146 -7.36 1.12 -0.41
N GLU A 147 -6.81 0.84 -1.60
CA GLU A 147 -7.51 0.08 -2.62
C GLU A 147 -6.93 -1.33 -2.73
N PHE A 148 -7.80 -2.33 -2.74
CA PHE A 148 -7.40 -3.71 -2.94
C PHE A 148 -8.48 -4.47 -3.71
N ASN A 149 -8.09 -5.18 -4.76
CA ASN A 149 -8.99 -5.95 -5.64
C ASN A 149 -10.21 -5.14 -6.14
N GLY A 150 -10.00 -3.88 -6.52
CA GLY A 150 -11.05 -2.99 -7.02
C GLY A 150 -12.07 -2.54 -5.95
N THR A 151 -11.77 -2.76 -4.67
CA THR A 151 -12.56 -2.25 -3.54
C THR A 151 -11.74 -1.21 -2.79
N ARG A 152 -12.33 -0.04 -2.55
CA ARG A 152 -11.73 1.04 -1.78
C ARG A 152 -12.19 0.96 -0.32
N TYR A 153 -11.22 0.89 0.58
CA TYR A 153 -11.37 0.90 2.03
C TYR A 153 -10.97 2.28 2.58
N SER A 154 -11.55 2.70 3.71
CA SER A 154 -11.16 3.96 4.35
C SER A 154 -9.71 3.99 4.84
N SER A 155 -9.12 2.82 5.10
CA SER A 155 -7.71 2.68 5.48
C SER A 155 -7.23 1.25 5.24
N LEU A 156 -5.92 1.04 5.33
CA LEU A 156 -5.31 -0.30 5.33
C LEU A 156 -5.86 -1.16 6.48
N ASN A 157 -5.97 -0.61 7.69
CA ASN A 157 -6.50 -1.32 8.85
C ASN A 157 -7.95 -1.77 8.62
N THR A 158 -8.74 -0.94 7.95
CA THR A 158 -10.13 -1.30 7.62
C THR A 158 -10.21 -2.41 6.58
N CYS A 159 -9.24 -2.48 5.67
CA CYS A 159 -9.08 -3.62 4.76
C CYS A 159 -8.71 -4.89 5.52
N ILE A 160 -7.76 -4.82 6.45
CA ILE A 160 -7.39 -5.94 7.34
C ILE A 160 -8.61 -6.44 8.11
N ASP A 161 -9.35 -5.54 8.77
CA ASP A 161 -10.55 -5.88 9.54
C ASP A 161 -11.60 -6.60 8.67
N PHE A 162 -11.81 -6.12 7.44
CA PHE A 162 -12.69 -6.80 6.49
C PHE A 162 -12.27 -8.26 6.23
N PHE A 163 -11.00 -8.51 5.93
CA PHE A 163 -10.53 -9.87 5.64
C PHE A 163 -10.54 -10.78 6.86
N VAL A 164 -10.22 -10.24 8.04
CA VAL A 164 -10.36 -10.94 9.33
C VAL A 164 -11.80 -11.39 9.52
N ASP A 165 -12.75 -10.46 9.43
CA ASP A 165 -14.17 -10.75 9.62
C ASP A 165 -14.74 -11.66 8.52
N ALA A 166 -14.30 -11.51 7.28
CA ALA A 166 -14.80 -12.25 6.12
C ALA A 166 -14.26 -13.68 6.04
N THR A 167 -13.03 -13.92 6.49
CA THR A 167 -12.35 -15.21 6.25
C THR A 167 -11.90 -15.93 7.51
N GLY A 168 -11.99 -15.28 8.67
CA GLY A 168 -11.61 -15.82 9.97
C GLY A 168 -10.11 -16.04 10.12
N ILE A 169 -9.29 -15.22 9.47
CA ILE A 169 -7.83 -15.22 9.62
C ILE A 169 -7.41 -14.52 10.92
N ASP A 170 -6.21 -14.83 11.42
CA ASP A 170 -5.64 -14.18 12.60
C ASP A 170 -5.24 -12.73 12.27
N LYS A 171 -5.79 -11.78 13.04
CA LYS A 171 -5.59 -10.34 12.81
C LYS A 171 -4.15 -9.90 13.05
N ASP A 172 -3.54 -10.38 14.13
CA ASP A 172 -2.17 -10.00 14.47
C ASP A 172 -1.21 -10.51 13.39
N LEU A 173 -1.35 -11.78 12.97
CA LEU A 173 -0.56 -12.35 11.88
C LEU A 173 -0.66 -11.51 10.60
N LEU A 174 -1.87 -11.15 10.15
CA LEU A 174 -2.00 -10.34 8.93
C LEU A 174 -1.39 -8.95 9.09
N THR A 175 -1.58 -8.32 10.26
CA THR A 175 -1.05 -6.99 10.52
C THR A 175 0.48 -7.00 10.50
N GLU A 176 1.12 -7.91 11.24
CA GLU A 176 2.57 -8.05 11.30
C GLU A 176 3.17 -8.41 9.94
N LEU A 177 2.54 -9.31 9.18
CA LEU A 177 3.00 -9.64 7.82
C LEU A 177 2.97 -8.41 6.91
N VAL A 178 1.90 -7.61 6.95
CA VAL A 178 1.79 -6.39 6.15
C VAL A 178 2.84 -5.35 6.54
N ASP A 179 3.18 -5.25 7.82
CA ASP A 179 4.27 -4.37 8.27
C ASP A 179 5.64 -4.84 7.72
N ILE A 180 5.87 -6.15 7.62
CA ILE A 180 7.11 -6.73 7.08
C ILE A 180 7.22 -6.56 5.55
N VAL A 181 6.18 -6.95 4.81
CA VAL A 181 6.21 -6.97 3.33
C VAL A 181 5.72 -5.66 2.69
N THR A 182 5.23 -4.75 3.52
CA THR A 182 4.55 -3.48 3.19
C THR A 182 3.17 -3.63 2.55
N ALA A 183 2.38 -2.54 2.59
CA ALA A 183 1.06 -2.47 1.98
C ALA A 183 1.05 -2.76 0.45
N LYS A 184 2.18 -2.55 -0.25
CA LYS A 184 2.31 -2.87 -1.68
C LYS A 184 2.19 -4.38 -1.94
N GLN A 185 2.61 -5.21 -0.99
CA GLN A 185 2.55 -6.67 -1.07
C GLN A 185 1.40 -7.24 -0.23
N PHE A 186 0.32 -6.48 -0.01
CA PHE A 186 -0.84 -6.92 0.78
C PHE A 186 -1.42 -8.26 0.31
N ALA A 187 -1.49 -8.52 -1.01
CA ALA A 187 -1.95 -9.79 -1.56
C ALA A 187 -1.12 -10.99 -1.06
N TYR A 188 0.20 -10.80 -0.95
CA TYR A 188 1.12 -11.82 -0.46
C TYR A 188 0.92 -12.09 1.03
N ALA A 189 0.89 -11.04 1.85
CA ALA A 189 0.59 -11.15 3.28
C ALA A 189 -0.76 -11.84 3.54
N LEU A 190 -1.81 -11.43 2.81
CA LEU A 190 -3.14 -12.03 2.92
C LEU A 190 -3.14 -13.51 2.56
N LYS A 191 -2.40 -13.92 1.53
CA LYS A 191 -2.28 -15.34 1.14
C LYS A 191 -1.68 -16.17 2.27
N ILE A 192 -0.61 -15.70 2.90
CA ILE A 192 0.02 -16.39 4.04
C ILE A 192 -0.97 -16.48 5.21
N ALA A 193 -1.66 -15.39 5.54
CA ALA A 193 -2.65 -15.38 6.62
C ALA A 193 -3.81 -16.36 6.34
N LYS A 194 -4.33 -16.42 5.11
CA LYS A 194 -5.39 -17.36 4.70
C LYS A 194 -4.96 -18.83 4.81
N LEU A 195 -3.69 -19.15 4.62
CA LEU A 195 -3.15 -20.50 4.83
C LEU A 195 -3.06 -20.89 6.32
N ASN A 196 -3.14 -19.91 7.23
CA ASN A 196 -2.85 -20.07 8.67
C ASN A 196 -4.01 -19.58 9.57
N LYS A 197 -5.28 -19.80 9.18
CA LYS A 197 -6.49 -19.29 9.87
C LYS A 197 -6.64 -19.63 11.36
N ARG A 198 -6.00 -20.70 11.85
CA ARG A 198 -6.11 -21.18 13.24
C ARG A 198 -4.74 -21.45 13.83
N ILE A 199 -3.92 -20.42 13.84
CA ILE A 199 -2.53 -20.50 14.24
C ILE A 199 -2.38 -20.36 15.76
N SER A 200 -1.44 -21.12 16.35
CA SER A 200 -1.04 -20.89 17.74
C SER A 200 -0.10 -19.69 17.83
N PRO A 201 0.00 -19.00 18.97
CA PRO A 201 0.95 -17.90 19.13
C PRO A 201 2.38 -18.31 18.79
N ALA A 202 2.85 -19.49 19.22
CA ALA A 202 4.19 -19.98 18.90
C ALA A 202 4.41 -20.15 17.39
N ARG A 203 3.43 -20.73 16.68
CA ARG A 203 3.55 -20.91 15.23
C ARG A 203 3.47 -19.57 14.49
N ARG A 204 2.69 -18.60 14.98
CA ARG A 204 2.62 -17.24 14.43
C ARG A 204 4.01 -16.59 14.47
N HIS A 205 4.67 -16.61 15.64
CA HIS A 205 6.02 -16.06 15.77
C HIS A 205 7.01 -16.71 14.80
N GLN A 206 6.96 -18.04 14.63
CA GLN A 206 7.82 -18.73 13.66
C GLN A 206 7.62 -18.25 12.22
N ILE A 207 6.36 -18.07 11.80
CA ILE A 207 6.06 -17.57 10.45
C ILE A 207 6.55 -16.14 10.28
N ILE A 208 6.33 -15.29 11.28
CA ILE A 208 6.77 -13.90 11.26
C ILE A 208 8.29 -13.81 11.17
N GLU A 209 9.02 -14.61 11.95
CA GLU A 209 10.48 -14.70 11.90
C GLU A 209 10.99 -15.20 10.53
N GLU A 210 10.39 -16.27 10.00
CA GLU A 210 10.75 -16.83 8.69
C GLU A 210 10.57 -15.81 7.55
N ILE A 211 9.42 -15.14 7.50
CA ILE A 211 9.14 -14.12 6.48
C ILE A 211 10.03 -12.89 6.67
N SER A 212 10.31 -12.49 7.91
CA SER A 212 11.22 -11.38 8.19
C SER A 212 12.63 -11.64 7.68
N LEU A 213 13.14 -12.86 7.90
CA LEU A 213 14.44 -13.29 7.40
C LEU A 213 14.46 -13.30 5.87
N GLN A 214 13.47 -13.90 5.23
CA GLN A 214 13.36 -13.94 3.76
C GLN A 214 13.35 -12.54 3.14
N GLU A 215 12.60 -11.59 3.72
CA GLU A 215 12.57 -10.22 3.19
C GLU A 215 13.87 -9.46 3.46
N ALA A 216 14.60 -9.78 4.54
CA ALA A 216 15.94 -9.23 4.79
C ALA A 216 16.95 -9.74 3.76
N GLU A 217 17.03 -11.06 3.57
CA GLU A 217 17.90 -11.70 2.56
C GLU A 217 17.59 -11.20 1.13
N LYS A 218 16.30 -11.01 0.81
CA LYS A 218 15.89 -10.48 -0.49
C LYS A 218 16.33 -9.02 -0.69
N ARG A 219 16.24 -8.19 0.35
CA ARG A 219 16.71 -6.79 0.30
C ARG A 219 18.22 -6.73 0.14
N GLU A 220 18.95 -7.59 0.84
CA GLU A 220 20.41 -7.72 0.73
C GLU A 220 20.80 -8.14 -0.70
N ALA A 221 20.18 -9.18 -1.25
CA ALA A 221 20.44 -9.63 -2.62
C ALA A 221 20.06 -8.58 -3.69
N GLU A 222 19.00 -7.81 -3.47
CA GLU A 222 18.62 -6.70 -4.35
C GLU A 222 19.63 -5.55 -4.29
N PHE A 223 20.13 -5.23 -3.09
CA PHE A 223 21.19 -4.26 -2.89
C PHE A 223 22.48 -4.71 -3.59
N GLU A 224 22.94 -5.93 -3.37
CA GLU A 224 24.14 -6.49 -4.02
C GLU A 224 24.02 -6.45 -5.55
N ARG A 225 22.85 -6.82 -6.08
CA ARG A 225 22.57 -6.74 -7.52
C ARG A 225 22.63 -5.31 -8.04
N LEU A 226 22.03 -4.36 -7.32
CA LEU A 226 22.03 -2.97 -7.72
C LEU A 226 23.45 -2.41 -7.72
N ALA A 227 24.20 -2.68 -6.64
CA ALA A 227 25.60 -2.31 -6.51
C ALA A 227 26.41 -2.83 -7.70
N LEU A 228 26.27 -4.12 -8.06
CA LEU A 228 26.93 -4.71 -9.22
C LEU A 228 26.53 -4.04 -10.55
N THR A 229 25.27 -3.62 -10.72
CA THR A 229 24.83 -2.92 -11.95
C THR A 229 25.27 -1.47 -12.05
N THR A 230 25.59 -0.82 -10.92
CA THR A 230 26.17 0.53 -10.90
C THR A 230 27.68 0.51 -11.06
N ILE A 231 28.34 -0.66 -10.94
CA ILE A 231 29.78 -0.75 -11.13
C ILE A 231 30.15 -0.26 -12.54
N ASN A 232 31.00 0.76 -12.60
CA ASN A 232 31.60 1.20 -13.83
C ASN A 232 32.64 0.16 -14.27
N ASP A 233 32.32 -0.60 -15.32
CA ASP A 233 33.17 -1.65 -15.90
C ASP A 233 34.59 -1.16 -16.29
N ALA A 234 34.83 0.15 -16.34
CA ALA A 234 36.15 0.72 -16.61
C ALA A 234 37.07 0.80 -15.36
N ILE A 235 36.52 0.71 -14.14
CA ILE A 235 37.30 0.77 -12.91
C ILE A 235 37.87 -0.63 -12.62
N GLU A 236 39.17 -0.71 -12.39
CA GLU A 236 39.91 -1.92 -12.04
C GLU A 236 40.24 -1.97 -10.55
N GLU A 237 40.25 -3.17 -9.96
CA GLU A 237 40.74 -3.38 -8.60
C GLU A 237 42.24 -3.09 -8.50
N VAL A 238 42.68 -2.57 -7.35
CA VAL A 238 44.09 -2.20 -7.14
C VAL A 238 44.62 -2.88 -5.89
N GLU A 239 45.71 -3.63 -6.02
CA GLU A 239 46.40 -4.24 -4.88
C GLU A 239 47.58 -3.37 -4.44
N VAL A 240 47.57 -2.91 -3.18
CA VAL A 240 48.67 -2.16 -2.58
C VAL A 240 49.13 -2.88 -1.32
N ALA A 241 50.42 -3.21 -1.27
CA ALA A 241 51.06 -3.89 -0.12
C ALA A 241 50.32 -5.18 0.34
N GLY A 242 49.77 -5.95 -0.60
CA GLY A 242 49.06 -7.19 -0.30
C GLY A 242 47.61 -7.01 0.17
N THR A 243 47.07 -5.79 0.11
CA THR A 243 45.66 -5.50 0.42
C THR A 243 44.98 -5.01 -0.85
N LEU A 244 43.80 -5.56 -1.15
CA LEU A 244 43.01 -5.25 -2.33
C LEU A 244 42.05 -4.08 -2.04
N ALA A 245 42.09 -3.05 -2.89
CA ALA A 245 41.03 -2.06 -3.02
C ALA A 245 40.01 -2.55 -4.07
N PRO A 246 38.80 -2.98 -3.67
CA PRO A 246 37.82 -3.52 -4.60
C PRO A 246 37.14 -2.40 -5.42
N ILE A 247 36.59 -2.76 -6.58
CA ILE A 247 36.00 -1.82 -7.55
C ILE A 247 34.94 -0.93 -6.91
N PHE A 248 34.01 -1.52 -6.15
CA PHE A 248 32.91 -0.77 -5.53
C PHE A 248 33.41 0.30 -4.55
N ALA A 249 34.50 0.04 -3.82
CA ALA A 249 35.05 0.98 -2.84
C ALA A 249 35.75 2.14 -3.54
N ILE A 250 36.49 1.86 -4.62
CA ILE A 250 37.12 2.86 -5.48
C ILE A 250 36.06 3.77 -6.12
N GLN A 251 35.00 3.16 -6.68
CA GLN A 251 33.91 3.90 -7.29
C GLN A 251 33.18 4.78 -6.28
N TRP A 252 32.87 4.25 -5.10
CA TRP A 252 32.24 5.02 -4.03
C TRP A 252 33.07 6.26 -3.66
N ALA A 253 34.39 6.11 -3.55
CA ALA A 253 35.28 7.23 -3.28
C ALA A 253 35.23 8.27 -4.41
N MET A 254 35.21 7.86 -5.67
CA MET A 254 35.04 8.78 -6.80
C MET A 254 33.69 9.52 -6.75
N GLU A 255 32.59 8.82 -6.44
CA GLU A 255 31.23 9.39 -6.39
C GLU A 255 31.04 10.38 -5.23
N LYS A 256 31.66 10.10 -4.08
CA LYS A 256 31.65 11.00 -2.91
C LYS A 256 32.68 12.12 -3.00
N GLY A 257 33.55 12.11 -4.03
CA GLY A 257 34.60 13.11 -4.20
C GLY A 257 35.78 12.97 -3.22
N ALA A 258 36.02 11.76 -2.73
CA ALA A 258 37.15 11.45 -1.84
C ALA A 258 38.43 11.18 -2.66
N HIS A 259 39.13 12.26 -3.04
CA HIS A 259 40.31 12.17 -3.91
C HIS A 259 41.62 11.89 -3.16
N THR A 260 41.66 12.18 -1.86
CA THR A 260 42.84 11.99 -1.00
C THR A 260 42.53 11.10 0.20
N LEU A 261 43.56 10.56 0.86
CA LEU A 261 43.37 9.80 2.09
C LEU A 261 42.66 10.64 3.18
N ALA A 262 42.97 11.94 3.25
CA ALA A 262 42.34 12.85 4.19
C ALA A 262 40.83 13.00 3.94
N ASP A 263 40.41 13.08 2.67
CA ASP A 263 39.00 13.16 2.30
C ASP A 263 38.26 11.87 2.69
N LEU A 264 38.87 10.71 2.42
CA LEU A 264 38.29 9.42 2.78
C LEU A 264 38.12 9.26 4.30
N CYS A 265 39.13 9.62 5.09
CA CYS A 265 39.06 9.57 6.55
C CYS A 265 37.94 10.46 7.11
N ALA A 266 37.57 11.55 6.42
CA ALA A 266 36.46 12.40 6.82
C ALA A 266 35.08 11.77 6.55
N LEU A 267 35.02 10.75 5.69
CA LEU A 267 33.80 10.04 5.31
C LEU A 267 33.76 8.61 5.90
N GLU A 268 34.58 8.30 6.90
CA GLU A 268 34.68 6.96 7.49
C GLU A 268 33.33 6.43 7.97
N ASP A 269 32.61 7.21 8.77
CA ASP A 269 31.30 6.83 9.30
C ASP A 269 30.29 6.58 8.16
N GLU A 270 30.29 7.44 7.13
CA GLU A 270 29.40 7.29 5.97
C GLU A 270 29.73 6.04 5.14
N TYR A 271 31.01 5.68 5.01
CA TYR A 271 31.43 4.44 4.37
C TYR A 271 30.89 3.22 5.13
N PHE A 272 31.08 3.18 6.45
CA PHE A 272 30.62 2.04 7.24
C PHE A 272 29.10 1.94 7.34
N ASP A 273 28.37 3.06 7.32
CA ASP A 273 26.92 3.08 7.22
C ASP A 273 26.44 2.54 5.86
N GLU A 274 27.08 2.92 4.75
CA GLU A 274 26.70 2.49 3.41
C GLU A 274 27.06 1.01 3.14
N PHE A 275 28.16 0.55 3.70
CA PHE A 275 28.68 -0.81 3.54
C PHE A 275 28.45 -1.74 4.76
N GLU A 276 27.54 -1.39 5.67
CA GLU A 276 27.21 -2.21 6.85
C GLU A 276 26.81 -3.64 6.46
N HIS A 277 26.13 -3.79 5.31
CA HIS A 277 25.67 -5.05 4.74
C HIS A 277 26.80 -6.04 4.40
N LEU A 278 28.02 -5.58 4.11
CA LEU A 278 29.15 -6.48 3.83
C LEU A 278 29.59 -7.26 5.09
N GLY A 279 29.14 -6.84 6.26
CA GLY A 279 29.60 -7.34 7.56
C GLY A 279 30.94 -6.74 7.96
N GLY A 280 31.17 -6.62 9.27
CA GLY A 280 32.28 -5.83 9.81
C GLY A 280 33.68 -6.23 9.29
N ALA A 281 33.93 -7.52 9.06
CA ALA A 281 35.24 -7.98 8.57
C ALA A 281 35.50 -7.57 7.10
N ALA A 282 34.51 -7.72 6.22
CA ALA A 282 34.66 -7.40 4.81
C ALA A 282 34.61 -5.89 4.56
N ALA A 283 33.72 -5.17 5.25
CA ALA A 283 33.68 -3.71 5.25
C ALA A 283 35.04 -3.13 5.67
N PHE A 284 35.61 -3.60 6.78
CA PHE A 284 36.91 -3.13 7.26
C PHE A 284 38.06 -3.46 6.30
N ALA A 285 38.07 -4.66 5.71
CA ALA A 285 39.08 -5.05 4.73
C ALA A 285 39.04 -4.17 3.47
N SER A 286 37.84 -3.91 2.94
CA SER A 286 37.66 -3.05 1.77
C SER A 286 38.05 -1.59 2.05
N TYR A 287 37.67 -1.05 3.21
CA TYR A 287 38.06 0.30 3.63
C TYR A 287 39.57 0.43 3.79
N ASN A 288 40.23 -0.54 4.45
CA ASN A 288 41.69 -0.55 4.59
C ASN A 288 42.40 -0.63 3.21
N GLY A 289 41.88 -1.43 2.28
CA GLY A 289 42.38 -1.47 0.90
C GLY A 289 42.27 -0.12 0.21
N LEU A 290 41.12 0.54 0.33
CA LEU A 290 40.88 1.87 -0.23
C LEU A 290 41.78 2.95 0.40
N GLN A 291 42.02 2.90 1.71
CA GLN A 291 42.96 3.78 2.41
C GLN A 291 44.38 3.63 1.85
N LEU A 292 44.86 2.39 1.70
CA LEU A 292 46.20 2.13 1.15
C LEU A 292 46.32 2.59 -0.30
N TYR A 293 45.27 2.42 -1.09
CA TYR A 293 45.22 2.89 -2.47
C TYR A 293 45.25 4.41 -2.57
N LEU A 294 44.40 5.14 -1.83
CA LEU A 294 44.43 6.61 -1.84
C LEU A 294 45.74 7.16 -1.29
N ASN A 295 46.33 6.52 -0.28
CA ASN A 295 47.65 6.87 0.23
C ASN A 295 48.74 6.69 -0.84
N ALA A 296 48.69 5.62 -1.65
CA ALA A 296 49.61 5.40 -2.76
C ALA A 296 49.43 6.45 -3.87
N ARG A 297 48.20 6.89 -4.11
CA ARG A 297 47.88 7.96 -5.08
C ARG A 297 48.39 9.35 -4.71
N GLU A 298 48.81 9.56 -3.45
CA GLU A 298 49.49 10.82 -3.06
C GLU A 298 50.88 10.94 -3.69
N ASP A 299 51.47 9.84 -4.17
CA ASP A 299 52.73 9.82 -4.93
C ASP A 299 52.46 9.86 -6.44
N ALA A 300 52.79 10.99 -7.08
CA ALA A 300 52.59 11.20 -8.51
C ALA A 300 53.38 10.21 -9.39
N ASP A 301 54.58 9.78 -8.97
CA ASP A 301 55.37 8.81 -9.72
C ASP A 301 54.71 7.43 -9.66
N TRP A 302 54.09 7.10 -8.53
CA TRP A 302 53.34 5.86 -8.36
C TRP A 302 52.08 5.84 -9.24
N VAL A 303 51.32 6.93 -9.26
CA VAL A 303 50.09 7.06 -10.08
C VAL A 303 50.40 6.83 -11.56
N GLU A 304 51.46 7.45 -12.07
CA GLU A 304 51.80 7.30 -13.49
C GLU A 304 52.27 5.89 -13.87
N ALA A 305 52.95 5.21 -12.94
CA ALA A 305 53.55 3.90 -13.20
C ALA A 305 52.64 2.71 -12.89
N ASN A 306 51.71 2.83 -11.94
CA ASN A 306 51.02 1.67 -11.35
C ASN A 306 49.50 1.80 -11.28
N ASP A 307 48.90 2.98 -11.45
CA ASP A 307 47.47 3.17 -11.25
C ASP A 307 46.66 2.92 -12.54
N PRO A 308 45.86 1.84 -12.60
CA PRO A 308 45.05 1.53 -13.79
C PRO A 308 43.86 2.47 -13.95
N ASN A 309 43.43 3.15 -12.89
CA ASN A 309 42.25 4.00 -12.84
C ASN A 309 42.58 5.49 -13.00
N LYS A 310 43.84 5.86 -13.26
CA LYS A 310 44.31 7.25 -13.18
C LYS A 310 43.46 8.26 -13.98
N ASP A 311 42.99 7.86 -15.16
CA ASP A 311 42.21 8.72 -16.06
C ASP A 311 40.73 8.88 -15.64
N LEU A 312 40.27 8.05 -14.69
CA LEU A 312 38.89 8.04 -14.19
C LEU A 312 38.69 8.98 -13.00
N TRP A 313 39.75 9.26 -12.25
CA TRP A 313 39.75 10.23 -11.16
C TRP A 313 39.79 11.66 -11.73
N ARG A 314 38.62 12.29 -11.84
CA ARG A 314 38.46 13.68 -12.30
C ARG A 314 38.12 14.63 -11.18
#